data_AF-A0A0A9DDU4-F1
#
_entry.id   AF-A0A0A9DDU4-F1
#
_cell.length_a   1.000
_cell.length_b   1.000
_cell.length_c   1.000
_cell.angle_alpha   90.00
_cell.angle_beta   90.00
_cell.angle_gamma   90.00
#
_symmetry.space_group_name_H-M   'P 1'
#
loop_
_entity.id
_entity.type
_entity.pdbx_description
1 polymer ?
#
loop_
_entity_poly.entity_id
_entity_poly.type
_entity_poly.pdbx_seq_one_letter_code
_entity_poly.pdbx_strand_id
1 'polypeptide(L)'
;MDYRPSRMAVVAKHAEVFIREFFDQNPLSHVGLVTIKDGISHRLTDIGGSPESQIKALMGKLECSGDSSLQNALEFVHGYLDQIPSYGHKEVLILYSALNTCDPGDIMETIEKCKKSKIRCSVIGLAAEIFICKHLCEETGGSYTVALDESHFKELLLEHAPPPPAIAEYAAANLVKMGFPQRGAEDLISICSCHKKIKTGAEGYICPRCKVNVCELPTECRTCGLTLVSSPHLARSYHHLFPVAPFDEVSSVTNRGQKGRQNCFGCQQSLFSPDQSSLHVRCPKCDQHFCLDCDIYIHESLHNCPGCESQRSFSS
;
A
#
# COMPACT_ATOMS: atom_id res chain seq x y z
N MET A 1 -18.73 -2.30 20.36
CA MET A 1 -18.91 -3.75 20.62
C MET A 1 -17.55 -4.39 20.48
N ASP A 2 -17.14 -5.27 21.40
CA ASP A 2 -15.82 -5.88 21.31
C ASP A 2 -15.74 -6.87 20.12
N TYR A 3 -14.55 -6.96 19.50
CA TYR A 3 -14.31 -7.72 18.28
C TYR A 3 -14.51 -9.24 18.50
N ARG A 4 -15.17 -9.93 17.56
CA ARG A 4 -15.45 -11.38 17.64
C ARG A 4 -14.80 -12.15 16.48
N PRO A 5 -14.25 -13.37 16.70
CA PRO A 5 -14.21 -14.14 17.95
C PRO A 5 -13.15 -13.65 18.95
N SER A 6 -12.09 -13.00 18.48
CA SER A 6 -11.10 -12.31 19.31
C SER A 6 -10.52 -11.11 18.54
N ARG A 7 -10.01 -10.11 19.26
CA ARG A 7 -9.35 -8.94 18.64
C ARG A 7 -8.23 -9.36 17.69
N MET A 8 -7.37 -10.29 18.11
CA MET A 8 -6.25 -10.77 17.29
C MET A 8 -6.71 -11.45 16.01
N ALA A 9 -7.75 -12.29 16.08
CA ALA A 9 -8.28 -12.95 14.88
C ALA A 9 -8.84 -11.94 13.87
N VAL A 10 -9.55 -10.91 14.36
CA VAL A 10 -10.10 -9.85 13.49
C VAL A 10 -8.99 -8.98 12.90
N VAL A 11 -8.02 -8.57 13.73
CA VAL A 11 -6.84 -7.82 13.29
C VAL A 11 -6.06 -8.59 12.22
N ALA A 12 -5.79 -9.88 12.43
CA ALA A 12 -5.06 -10.70 11.48
C ALA A 12 -5.80 -10.86 10.15
N LYS A 13 -7.12 -11.06 10.19
CA LYS A 13 -7.96 -11.17 8.98
C LYS A 13 -7.92 -9.88 8.15
N HIS A 14 -8.06 -8.71 8.78
CA HIS A 14 -8.00 -7.44 8.05
C HIS A 14 -6.58 -7.08 7.65
N ALA A 15 -5.57 -7.46 8.44
CA ALA A 15 -4.16 -7.32 8.07
C ALA A 15 -3.80 -8.18 6.85
N GLU A 16 -4.37 -9.38 6.69
CA GLU A 16 -4.24 -10.16 5.45
C GLU A 16 -4.77 -9.36 4.24
N VAL A 17 -5.97 -8.81 4.35
CA VAL A 17 -6.59 -8.00 3.26
C VAL A 17 -5.72 -6.78 2.95
N PHE A 18 -5.25 -6.09 3.98
CA PHE A 18 -4.34 -4.95 3.85
C PHE A 18 -3.03 -5.32 3.17
N ILE A 19 -2.39 -6.44 3.54
CA ILE A 19 -1.14 -6.87 2.90
C ILE A 19 -1.36 -7.09 1.40
N ARG A 20 -2.47 -7.75 1.01
CA ARG A 20 -2.79 -7.97 -0.40
C ARG A 20 -3.00 -6.64 -1.14
N GLU A 21 -3.81 -5.75 -0.58
CA GLU A 21 -4.10 -4.44 -1.17
C GLU A 21 -2.83 -3.57 -1.27
N PHE A 22 -2.05 -3.52 -0.19
CA PHE A 22 -0.81 -2.75 -0.11
C PHE A 22 0.19 -3.16 -1.21
N PHE A 23 0.35 -4.46 -1.48
CA PHE A 23 1.22 -4.95 -2.55
C PHE A 23 0.64 -4.77 -3.96
N ASP A 24 -0.69 -4.65 -4.10
CA ASP A 24 -1.31 -4.37 -5.38
C ASP A 24 -1.05 -2.92 -5.80
N GLN A 25 -1.27 -1.99 -4.86
CA GLN A 25 -1.04 -0.55 -5.01
C GLN A 25 0.46 -0.20 -5.03
N ASN A 26 1.27 -0.87 -4.20
CA ASN A 26 2.70 -0.61 -4.03
C ASN A 26 3.54 -1.86 -4.27
N PRO A 27 3.67 -2.33 -5.52
CA PRO A 27 4.42 -3.54 -5.81
C PRO A 27 5.90 -3.42 -5.43
N LEU A 28 6.50 -2.22 -5.46
CA LEU A 28 7.92 -2.05 -5.13
C LEU A 28 8.21 -1.97 -3.63
N SER A 29 7.17 -1.82 -2.82
CA SER A 29 7.31 -1.71 -1.38
C SER A 29 7.64 -3.06 -0.76
N HIS A 30 8.14 -3.02 0.47
CA HIS A 30 8.44 -4.23 1.24
C HIS A 30 7.75 -4.13 2.59
N VAL A 31 7.27 -5.26 3.09
CA VAL A 31 6.60 -5.35 4.39
C VAL A 31 7.36 -6.34 5.25
N GLY A 32 7.51 -6.02 6.54
CA GLY A 32 7.98 -6.93 7.57
C GLY A 32 7.03 -6.88 8.76
N LEU A 33 6.80 -8.02 9.41
CA LEU A 33 5.88 -8.14 10.53
C LEU A 33 6.64 -8.36 11.83
N VAL A 34 6.29 -7.57 12.84
CA VAL A 34 6.83 -7.64 14.20
C VAL A 34 5.66 -7.78 15.16
N THR A 35 5.78 -8.69 16.12
CA THR A 35 4.83 -8.82 17.23
C THR A 35 5.44 -8.30 18.52
N ILE A 36 4.59 -7.74 19.35
CA ILE A 36 4.93 -7.27 20.70
C ILE A 36 4.15 -8.15 21.66
N LYS A 37 4.85 -8.96 22.46
CA LYS A 37 4.25 -9.85 23.47
C LYS A 37 5.22 -10.06 24.62
N ASP A 38 4.69 -10.33 25.81
CA ASP A 38 5.48 -10.63 27.01
C ASP A 38 6.58 -9.60 27.30
N GLY A 39 6.32 -8.32 27.02
CA GLY A 39 7.25 -7.20 27.21
C GLY A 39 8.40 -7.14 26.19
N ILE A 40 8.40 -8.01 25.17
CA ILE A 40 9.48 -8.11 24.17
C ILE A 40 8.94 -8.05 22.74
N SER A 41 9.83 -7.73 21.80
CA SER A 41 9.51 -7.65 20.38
C SER A 41 10.10 -8.83 19.62
N HIS A 42 9.25 -9.50 18.85
CA HIS A 42 9.64 -10.64 18.05
C HIS A 42 9.39 -10.37 16.57
N ARG A 43 10.39 -10.67 15.75
CA ARG A 43 10.21 -10.70 14.30
C ARG A 43 9.41 -11.93 13.89
N LEU A 44 8.25 -11.70 13.28
CA LEU A 44 7.51 -12.76 12.60
C LEU A 44 8.12 -13.07 11.24
N THR A 45 8.48 -12.01 10.50
CA THR A 45 9.00 -12.11 9.13
C THR A 45 10.07 -11.07 8.86
N ASP A 46 11.00 -11.39 7.95
CA ASP A 46 11.91 -10.41 7.39
C ASP A 46 11.16 -9.45 6.45
N ILE A 47 11.73 -8.26 6.26
CA ILE A 47 11.27 -7.28 5.27
C ILE A 47 11.39 -7.93 3.89
N GLY A 48 10.26 -8.06 3.19
CA GLY A 48 10.20 -8.76 1.90
C GLY A 48 9.04 -8.28 1.03
N GLY A 49 9.09 -8.64 -0.25
CA GLY A 49 8.10 -8.26 -1.27
C GLY A 49 7.04 -9.32 -1.59
N SER A 50 7.01 -10.45 -0.87
CA SER A 50 6.10 -11.57 -1.17
C SER A 50 4.90 -11.57 -0.23
N PRO A 51 3.67 -11.23 -0.69
CA PRO A 51 2.47 -11.15 0.17
C PRO A 51 2.14 -12.49 0.84
N GLU A 52 2.18 -13.59 0.09
CA GLU A 52 1.83 -14.93 0.60
C GLU A 52 2.77 -15.39 1.73
N SER A 53 4.05 -15.01 1.66
CA SER A 53 5.00 -15.31 2.73
C SER A 53 4.66 -14.59 4.03
N GLN A 54 4.21 -13.33 3.92
CA GLN A 54 3.81 -12.49 5.05
C GLN A 54 2.50 -12.98 5.67
N ILE A 55 1.50 -13.23 4.83
CA ILE A 55 0.17 -13.72 5.24
C ILE A 55 0.28 -15.08 5.92
N LYS A 56 1.06 -16.01 5.36
CA LYS A 56 1.26 -17.33 5.96
C LYS A 56 1.91 -17.24 7.35
N ALA A 57 2.87 -16.34 7.53
CA ALA A 57 3.53 -16.16 8.82
C ALA A 57 2.60 -15.51 9.86
N LEU A 58 1.80 -14.53 9.43
CA LEU A 58 0.78 -13.87 10.25
C LEU A 58 -0.27 -14.89 10.75
N MET A 59 -0.87 -15.63 9.83
CA MET A 59 -1.93 -16.60 10.15
C MET A 59 -1.41 -17.81 10.93
N GLY A 60 -0.11 -18.12 10.82
CA GLY A 60 0.52 -19.22 11.56
C GLY A 60 0.83 -18.93 13.03
N LYS A 61 0.77 -17.67 13.49
CA LYS A 61 1.19 -17.26 14.84
C LYS A 61 0.25 -16.23 15.48
N LEU A 62 -1.00 -16.63 15.75
CA LEU A 62 -2.06 -15.78 16.32
C LEU A 62 -2.13 -15.78 17.86
N GLU A 63 -1.00 -15.99 18.54
CA GLU A 63 -0.96 -16.05 20.01
C GLU A 63 -0.75 -14.67 20.62
N CYS A 64 -1.51 -14.37 21.67
CA CYS A 64 -1.39 -13.13 22.46
C CYS A 64 -1.07 -13.49 23.91
N SER A 65 -0.01 -12.90 24.45
CA SER A 65 0.37 -13.07 25.86
C SER A 65 1.15 -11.87 26.37
N GLY A 66 1.03 -11.65 27.68
CA GLY A 66 1.79 -10.65 28.43
C GLY A 66 1.53 -9.20 28.01
N ASP A 67 2.44 -8.33 28.44
CA ASP A 67 2.33 -6.89 28.23
C ASP A 67 2.98 -6.45 26.91
N SER A 68 2.57 -5.30 26.40
CA SER A 68 3.19 -4.65 25.24
C SER A 68 4.32 -3.71 25.68
N SER A 69 5.44 -3.73 24.95
CA SER A 69 6.52 -2.74 25.07
C SER A 69 6.73 -2.04 23.73
N LEU A 70 6.35 -0.76 23.65
CA LEU A 70 6.56 0.08 22.47
C LEU A 70 8.03 0.46 22.29
N GLN A 71 8.77 0.69 23.37
CA GLN A 71 10.18 1.03 23.29
C GLN A 71 10.98 -0.09 22.62
N ASN A 72 10.84 -1.32 23.09
CA ASN A 72 11.53 -2.47 22.51
C ASN A 72 11.15 -2.66 21.03
N ALA A 73 9.90 -2.37 20.67
CA ALA A 73 9.43 -2.48 19.30
C ALA A 73 10.06 -1.43 18.39
N LEU A 74 10.09 -0.17 18.84
CA LEU A 74 10.69 0.93 18.11
C LEU A 74 12.20 0.78 17.96
N GLU A 75 12.90 0.37 19.02
CA GLU A 75 14.34 0.10 18.97
C GLU A 75 14.67 -1.07 18.02
N PHE A 76 13.85 -2.13 18.07
CA PHE A 76 13.99 -3.25 17.16
C PHE A 76 13.81 -2.81 15.71
N VAL A 77 12.70 -2.14 15.40
CA VAL A 77 12.35 -1.68 14.05
C VAL A 77 13.36 -0.64 13.54
N HIS A 78 13.84 0.25 14.41
CA HIS A 78 14.89 1.21 14.09
C HIS A 78 16.14 0.51 13.51
N GLY A 79 16.62 -0.56 14.16
CA GLY A 79 17.77 -1.33 13.68
C GLY A 79 17.58 -1.99 12.30
N TYR A 80 16.35 -2.34 11.91
CA TYR A 80 16.05 -2.86 10.57
C TYR A 80 15.96 -1.74 9.54
N LEU A 81 15.20 -0.68 9.87
CA LEU A 81 14.96 0.42 8.95
C LEU A 81 16.21 1.27 8.73
N ASP A 82 17.19 1.25 9.63
CA ASP A 82 18.47 1.95 9.44
C ASP A 82 19.29 1.38 8.27
N GLN A 83 19.12 0.08 7.97
CA GLN A 83 19.76 -0.58 6.83
C GLN A 83 19.17 -0.13 5.47
N ILE A 84 17.97 0.47 5.49
CA ILE A 84 17.31 0.95 4.27
C ILE A 84 17.98 2.24 3.81
N PRO A 85 18.32 2.35 2.51
CA PRO A 85 18.90 3.56 1.94
C PRO A 85 18.09 4.82 2.22
N SER A 86 18.75 5.97 2.26
CA SER A 86 18.13 7.25 2.62
C SER A 86 17.02 7.74 1.67
N TYR A 87 16.92 7.17 0.46
CA TYR A 87 15.83 7.45 -0.48
C TYR A 87 14.57 6.62 -0.22
N GLY A 88 14.67 5.57 0.59
CA GLY A 88 13.53 4.75 0.95
C GLY A 88 12.69 5.47 2.01
N HIS A 89 11.37 5.51 1.79
CA HIS A 89 10.43 5.90 2.84
C HIS A 89 10.42 4.82 3.92
N LYS A 90 10.66 5.24 5.16
CA LYS A 90 10.70 4.36 6.34
C LYS A 90 9.41 4.58 7.12
N GLU A 91 8.51 3.62 7.05
CA GLU A 91 7.19 3.70 7.67
C GLU A 91 6.97 2.55 8.64
N VAL A 92 6.29 2.85 9.75
CA VAL A 92 5.90 1.88 10.78
C VAL A 92 4.43 2.06 11.07
N LEU A 93 3.65 1.01 10.83
CA LEU A 93 2.24 0.96 11.18
C LEU A 93 2.04 0.04 12.39
N ILE A 94 1.59 0.61 13.51
CA ILE A 94 1.40 -0.11 14.77
C ILE A 94 -0.09 -0.35 14.98
N LEU A 95 -0.49 -1.62 15.04
CA LEU A 95 -1.85 -2.02 15.41
C LEU A 95 -1.88 -2.26 16.92
N TYR A 96 -2.47 -1.33 17.67
CA TYR A 96 -2.32 -1.28 19.12
C TYR A 96 -3.64 -1.57 19.84
N SER A 97 -3.68 -2.65 20.61
CA SER A 97 -4.87 -3.05 21.38
C SER A 97 -4.76 -2.83 22.89
N ALA A 98 -3.53 -2.70 23.41
CA ALA A 98 -3.30 -2.46 24.83
C ALA A 98 -3.65 -1.01 25.20
N LEU A 99 -3.85 -0.75 26.50
CA LEU A 99 -4.11 0.61 27.02
C LEU A 99 -2.91 1.21 27.75
N ASN A 100 -1.88 0.40 27.98
CA ASN A 100 -0.63 0.77 28.62
C ASN A 100 0.53 0.22 27.78
N THR A 101 1.73 0.68 28.08
CA THR A 101 2.99 0.15 27.57
C THR A 101 3.92 -0.08 28.75
N CYS A 102 4.62 -1.22 28.76
CA CYS A 102 5.55 -1.63 29.81
C CYS A 102 6.96 -1.56 29.24
N ASP A 103 7.55 -0.36 29.30
CA ASP A 103 8.86 -0.08 28.71
C ASP A 103 9.97 -0.02 29.77
N PRO A 104 11.20 -0.49 29.46
CA PRO A 104 12.30 -0.54 30.41
C PRO A 104 12.94 0.82 30.72
N GLY A 105 12.83 1.79 29.81
CA GLY A 105 13.44 3.12 29.93
C GLY A 105 12.53 4.25 29.45
N ASP A 106 13.13 5.39 29.09
CA ASP A 106 12.38 6.54 28.59
C ASP A 106 12.07 6.39 27.09
N ILE A 107 10.78 6.20 26.79
CA ILE A 107 10.28 6.12 25.42
C ILE A 107 10.46 7.43 24.65
N MET A 108 10.50 8.58 25.32
CA MET A 108 10.65 9.88 24.67
C MET A 108 11.97 10.01 23.92
N GLU A 109 13.06 9.49 24.50
CA GLU A 109 14.36 9.42 23.82
C GLU A 109 14.30 8.53 22.57
N THR A 110 13.52 7.45 22.62
CA THR A 110 13.33 6.54 21.50
C THR A 110 12.53 7.19 20.37
N ILE A 111 11.51 7.97 20.71
CA ILE A 111 10.74 8.78 19.76
C ILE A 111 11.67 9.79 19.06
N GLU A 112 12.55 10.46 19.80
CA GLU A 112 13.54 11.36 19.21
C GLU A 112 14.51 10.63 18.26
N LYS A 113 14.96 9.42 18.61
CA LYS A 113 15.81 8.60 17.74
C LYS A 113 15.10 8.24 16.44
N CYS A 114 13.82 7.85 16.50
CA CYS A 114 12.99 7.59 15.33
C CYS A 114 12.85 8.83 14.44
N LYS A 115 12.59 10.00 15.04
CA LYS A 115 12.51 11.30 14.34
C LYS A 115 13.82 11.65 13.64
N LYS A 116 14.95 11.53 14.33
CA LYS A 116 16.30 11.75 13.75
C LYS A 116 16.58 10.83 12.56
N SER A 117 16.03 9.62 12.60
CA SER A 117 16.20 8.61 11.55
C SER A 117 15.15 8.70 10.43
N LYS A 118 14.29 9.73 10.46
CA LYS A 118 13.21 9.99 9.49
C LYS A 118 12.26 8.80 9.33
N ILE A 119 11.96 8.11 10.43
CA ILE A 119 10.98 7.03 10.46
C ILE A 119 9.62 7.65 10.79
N ARG A 120 8.63 7.44 9.90
CA ARG A 120 7.24 7.86 10.12
C ARG A 120 6.49 6.75 10.84
N CYS A 121 5.95 7.03 12.02
CA CYS A 121 5.18 6.06 12.80
C CYS A 121 3.70 6.45 12.82
N SER A 122 2.83 5.55 12.35
CA SER A 122 1.37 5.68 12.45
C SER A 122 0.83 4.57 13.35
N VAL A 123 -0.17 4.87 14.16
CA VAL A 123 -0.74 3.91 15.11
C VAL A 123 -2.26 3.88 14.97
N ILE A 124 -2.83 2.67 14.86
CA ILE A 124 -4.27 2.42 14.90
C ILE A 124 -4.60 1.76 16.23
N GLY A 125 -5.27 2.48 17.12
CA GLY A 125 -5.75 2.00 18.40
C GLY A 125 -7.09 1.26 18.27
N LEU A 126 -7.23 0.10 18.94
CA LEU A 126 -8.49 -0.66 18.92
C LEU A 126 -9.50 -0.26 20.01
N ALA A 127 -9.05 0.43 21.06
CA ALA A 127 -9.86 0.66 22.27
C ALA A 127 -9.93 2.13 22.67
N ALA A 128 -8.80 2.75 23.00
CA ALA A 128 -8.76 4.13 23.46
C ALA A 128 -7.54 4.86 22.93
N GLU A 129 -7.57 6.19 23.06
CA GLU A 129 -6.42 7.03 22.77
C GLU A 129 -5.39 6.99 23.90
N ILE A 130 -4.12 6.81 23.53
CA ILE A 130 -2.98 6.79 24.45
C ILE A 130 -2.10 7.98 24.14
N PHE A 131 -1.80 8.77 25.16
CA PHE A 131 -0.99 9.99 25.05
C PHE A 131 0.37 9.74 24.36
N ILE A 132 1.08 8.68 24.77
CA ILE A 132 2.40 8.35 24.21
C ILE A 132 2.32 7.97 22.72
N CYS A 133 1.30 7.20 22.31
CA CYS A 133 1.11 6.86 20.89
C CYS A 133 0.78 8.11 20.06
N LYS A 134 -0.06 9.01 20.60
CA LYS A 134 -0.37 10.29 19.96
C LYS A 134 0.88 11.14 19.76
N HIS A 135 1.67 11.29 20.83
CA HIS A 135 2.91 12.05 20.79
C HIS A 135 3.93 11.46 19.81
N LEU A 136 4.07 10.12 19.77
CA LEU A 136 4.90 9.43 18.77
C LEU A 136 4.48 9.77 17.34
N CYS A 137 3.18 9.71 17.02
CA CYS A 137 2.68 10.03 15.69
C CYS A 137 2.91 11.50 15.32
N GLU A 138 2.63 12.43 16.23
CA GLU A 138 2.83 13.87 16.02
C GLU A 138 4.32 14.22 15.78
N GLU A 139 5.24 13.64 16.55
CA GLU A 139 6.67 13.91 16.43
C GLU A 139 7.30 13.30 15.16
N THR A 140 6.78 12.16 14.69
CA THR A 140 7.29 11.45 13.51
C THR A 140 6.55 11.78 12.22
N GLY A 141 5.50 12.61 12.28
CA GLY A 141 4.68 13.00 11.12
C GLY A 141 3.75 11.90 10.61
N GLY A 142 3.39 10.93 11.46
CA GLY A 142 2.36 9.94 11.18
C GLY A 142 0.97 10.34 11.68
N SER A 143 0.06 9.38 11.72
CA SER A 143 -1.32 9.59 12.20
C SER A 143 -1.67 8.64 13.35
N TYR A 144 -2.48 9.12 14.29
CA TYR A 144 -3.07 8.30 15.34
C TYR A 144 -4.58 8.24 15.17
N THR A 145 -5.13 7.05 14.98
CA THR A 145 -6.57 6.83 14.80
C THR A 145 -7.07 5.76 15.76
N VAL A 146 -8.35 5.84 16.14
CA VAL A 146 -8.98 4.86 17.04
C VAL A 146 -10.17 4.24 16.32
N ALA A 147 -10.14 2.92 16.18
CA ALA A 147 -11.20 2.16 15.56
C ALA A 147 -12.41 2.04 16.49
N LEU A 148 -13.61 2.25 15.94
CA LEU A 148 -14.87 2.22 16.66
C LEU A 148 -15.55 0.84 16.56
N ASP A 149 -15.46 0.24 15.37
CA ASP A 149 -16.00 -1.06 15.03
C ASP A 149 -15.09 -1.77 14.01
N GLU A 150 -15.47 -2.99 13.63
CA GLU A 150 -14.71 -3.81 12.67
C GLU A 150 -14.63 -3.21 11.27
N SER A 151 -15.71 -2.58 10.80
CA SER A 151 -15.74 -1.89 9.50
C SER A 151 -14.79 -0.70 9.48
N HIS A 152 -14.87 0.16 10.50
CA HIS A 152 -14.03 1.32 10.65
C HIS A 152 -12.56 0.92 10.82
N PHE A 153 -12.26 -0.16 11.55
CA PHE A 153 -10.90 -0.69 11.62
C PHE A 153 -10.36 -1.09 10.23
N LYS A 154 -11.17 -1.76 9.41
CA LYS A 154 -10.79 -2.13 8.04
C LYS A 154 -10.53 -0.89 7.19
N GLU A 155 -11.39 0.12 7.27
CA GLU A 155 -11.24 1.38 6.53
C GLU A 155 -9.95 2.10 6.92
N LEU A 156 -9.72 2.30 8.22
CA LEU A 156 -8.50 2.93 8.74
C LEU A 156 -7.23 2.19 8.30
N LEU A 157 -7.29 0.86 8.26
CA LEU A 157 -6.16 0.05 7.83
C LEU A 157 -5.88 0.21 6.33
N LEU A 158 -6.93 0.25 5.51
CA LEU A 158 -6.81 0.43 4.06
C LEU A 158 -6.43 1.86 3.66
N GLU A 159 -6.71 2.86 4.50
CA GLU A 159 -6.24 4.25 4.28
C GLU A 159 -4.70 4.34 4.25
N HIS A 160 -4.01 3.40 4.89
CA HIS A 160 -2.54 3.27 4.85
C HIS A 160 -2.03 2.46 3.66
N ALA A 161 -2.90 1.95 2.78
CA ALA A 161 -2.48 1.25 1.57
C ALA A 161 -1.83 2.18 0.54
N PRO A 162 -2.40 3.33 0.16
CA PRO A 162 -1.73 4.26 -0.75
C PRO A 162 -0.49 4.89 -0.11
N PRO A 163 0.56 5.19 -0.90
CA PRO A 163 1.77 5.80 -0.38
C PRO A 163 1.45 7.22 0.11
N PRO A 164 1.88 7.62 1.31
CA PRO A 164 1.64 8.96 1.80
C PRO A 164 2.42 9.99 0.98
N PRO A 165 1.95 11.24 0.89
CA PRO A 165 2.66 12.29 0.20
C PRO A 165 4.04 12.50 0.87
N ALA A 166 5.10 12.42 0.06
CA ALA A 166 6.45 12.66 0.53
C ALA A 166 6.60 14.12 0.97
N ILE A 167 7.14 14.35 2.17
CA ILE A 167 7.54 15.68 2.61
C ILE A 167 8.73 16.10 1.73
N ALA A 168 8.58 17.21 1.00
CA ALA A 168 9.54 17.64 -0.02
C ALA A 168 10.99 17.77 0.49
N GLU A 169 11.20 18.10 1.76
CA GLU A 169 12.52 18.16 2.40
C GLU A 169 13.25 16.80 2.49
N TYR A 170 12.52 15.69 2.45
CA TYR A 170 13.07 14.34 2.57
C TYR A 170 13.14 13.59 1.24
N ALA A 171 12.56 14.15 0.17
CA ALA A 171 12.52 13.54 -1.16
C ALA A 171 13.80 13.84 -1.95
N ALA A 172 14.93 13.25 -1.55
CA ALA A 172 16.13 13.26 -2.37
C ALA A 172 15.93 12.36 -3.60
N ALA A 173 15.84 12.95 -4.78
CA ALA A 173 15.71 12.22 -6.04
C ALA A 173 16.98 11.43 -6.33
N ASN A 174 16.96 10.12 -6.03
CA ASN A 174 18.05 9.20 -6.28
C ASN A 174 17.70 8.23 -7.41
N LEU A 175 18.63 8.05 -8.34
CA LEU A 175 18.45 7.11 -9.46
C LEU A 175 18.80 5.69 -9.00
N VAL A 176 17.79 4.83 -8.92
CA VAL A 176 17.96 3.41 -8.57
C VAL A 176 18.08 2.57 -9.84
N LYS A 177 19.11 1.72 -9.92
CA LYS A 177 19.25 0.77 -11.03
C LYS A 177 18.28 -0.40 -10.84
N MET A 178 17.37 -0.60 -11.79
CA MET A 178 16.44 -1.71 -11.82
C MET A 178 16.72 -2.67 -12.99
N GLY A 179 16.34 -3.93 -12.82
CA GLY A 179 16.41 -4.95 -13.86
C GLY A 179 15.02 -5.43 -14.26
N PHE A 180 14.77 -5.54 -15.57
CA PHE A 180 13.57 -6.15 -16.13
C PHE A 180 13.90 -7.57 -16.61
N PRO A 181 13.66 -8.60 -15.79
CA PRO A 181 13.97 -9.96 -16.17
C PRO A 181 12.92 -10.50 -17.14
N GLN A 182 13.35 -11.41 -18.01
CA GLN A 182 12.49 -12.15 -18.92
C GLN A 182 12.24 -13.56 -18.37
N ARG A 183 11.11 -14.17 -18.74
CA ARG A 183 10.87 -15.58 -18.44
C ARG A 183 11.84 -16.44 -19.24
N GLY A 184 12.36 -17.50 -18.62
CA GLY A 184 13.23 -18.46 -19.29
C GLY A 184 12.43 -19.37 -20.23
N ALA A 185 13.14 -20.03 -21.15
CA ALA A 185 12.54 -21.07 -21.98
C ALA A 185 12.12 -22.29 -21.12
N GLU A 186 11.08 -23.00 -21.55
CA GLU A 186 10.53 -24.18 -20.84
C GLU A 186 11.58 -25.28 -20.63
N ASP A 187 12.45 -25.50 -21.61
CA ASP A 187 13.48 -26.56 -21.59
C ASP A 187 14.65 -26.30 -20.63
N LEU A 188 14.78 -25.07 -20.10
CA LEU A 188 15.88 -24.69 -19.23
C LEU A 188 15.58 -25.08 -17.78
N ILE A 189 16.21 -26.14 -17.29
CA ILE A 189 16.14 -26.48 -15.86
C ILE A 189 17.19 -25.69 -15.10
N SER A 190 16.78 -24.97 -14.06
CA SER A 190 17.70 -24.19 -13.22
C SER A 190 17.29 -24.25 -11.75
N ILE A 191 18.28 -24.08 -10.87
CA ILE A 191 18.04 -23.99 -9.44
C ILE A 191 17.69 -22.54 -9.12
N CYS A 192 16.52 -22.32 -8.54
CA CYS A 192 16.11 -21.01 -8.07
C CYS A 192 17.04 -20.54 -6.94
N SER A 193 17.63 -19.34 -7.08
CA SER A 193 18.53 -18.78 -6.07
C SER A 193 17.83 -18.49 -4.74
N CYS A 194 16.52 -18.22 -4.76
CA CYS A 194 15.75 -17.86 -3.56
C CYS A 194 15.49 -19.06 -2.65
N HIS A 195 15.10 -20.20 -3.23
CA HIS A 195 14.62 -21.37 -2.45
C HIS A 195 15.50 -22.61 -2.61
N LYS A 196 16.54 -22.55 -3.45
CA LYS A 196 17.40 -23.68 -3.82
C LYS A 196 16.61 -24.90 -4.32
N LYS A 197 15.42 -24.64 -4.89
CA LYS A 197 14.55 -25.65 -5.50
C LYS A 197 14.78 -25.65 -7.00
N ILE A 198 14.73 -26.83 -7.61
CA ILE A 198 14.76 -27.00 -9.05
C ILE A 198 13.45 -26.44 -9.61
N LYS A 199 13.54 -25.54 -10.58
CA LYS A 199 12.42 -25.00 -11.34
C LYS A 199 12.73 -25.08 -12.82
N THR A 200 11.69 -25.25 -13.63
CA THR A 200 11.79 -25.05 -15.08
C THR A 200 11.93 -23.54 -15.36
N GLY A 201 12.52 -23.19 -16.50
CA GLY A 201 12.80 -21.80 -16.86
C GLY A 201 11.52 -20.98 -17.05
N ALA A 202 10.42 -21.65 -17.39
CA ALA A 202 9.09 -21.05 -17.51
C ALA A 202 8.45 -20.70 -16.15
N GLU A 203 8.86 -21.36 -15.06
CA GLU A 203 8.38 -21.11 -13.69
C GLU A 203 9.18 -20.02 -12.95
N GLY A 204 10.02 -19.27 -13.68
CA GLY A 204 10.87 -18.25 -13.10
C GLY A 204 11.29 -17.14 -14.08
N TYR A 205 12.13 -16.26 -13.57
CA TYR A 205 12.60 -15.06 -14.22
C TYR A 205 14.13 -15.00 -14.19
N ILE A 206 14.73 -14.71 -15.34
CA ILE A 206 16.19 -14.67 -15.49
C ILE A 206 16.69 -13.25 -15.20
N CYS A 207 17.53 -13.10 -14.18
CA CYS A 207 18.16 -11.82 -13.85
C CYS A 207 18.98 -11.30 -15.06
N PRO A 208 18.78 -10.06 -15.52
CA PRO A 208 19.48 -9.55 -16.70
C PRO A 208 20.98 -9.39 -16.48
N ARG A 209 21.42 -9.18 -15.23
CA ARG A 209 22.82 -8.92 -14.85
C ARG A 209 23.63 -10.20 -14.62
N CYS A 210 23.17 -11.08 -13.72
CA CYS A 210 23.93 -12.29 -13.34
C CYS A 210 23.35 -13.59 -13.94
N LYS A 211 22.25 -13.50 -14.71
CA LYS A 211 21.58 -14.64 -15.36
C LYS A 211 21.06 -15.74 -14.42
N VAL A 212 21.03 -15.48 -13.12
CA VAL A 212 20.42 -16.42 -12.15
C VAL A 212 18.90 -16.45 -12.28
N ASN A 213 18.30 -17.62 -12.04
CA ASN A 213 16.85 -17.77 -12.03
C ASN A 213 16.25 -17.40 -10.67
N VAL A 214 15.14 -16.67 -10.72
CA VAL A 214 14.40 -16.09 -9.59
C VAL A 214 12.93 -16.49 -9.72
N CYS A 215 12.29 -16.87 -8.61
CA CYS A 215 10.94 -17.44 -8.64
C CYS A 215 9.81 -16.42 -8.80
N GLU A 216 9.94 -15.24 -8.20
CA GLU A 216 8.87 -14.27 -8.04
C GLU A 216 9.41 -12.86 -8.27
N LEU A 217 8.53 -11.98 -8.73
CA LEU A 217 8.79 -10.55 -8.86
C LEU A 217 7.70 -9.80 -8.10
N PRO A 218 8.00 -8.60 -7.59
CA PRO A 218 9.32 -7.97 -7.56
C PRO A 218 10.20 -8.52 -6.43
N THR A 219 11.51 -8.56 -6.64
CA THR A 219 12.45 -9.03 -5.62
C THR A 219 13.87 -8.54 -5.88
N GLU A 220 14.71 -8.55 -4.84
CA GLU A 220 16.14 -8.28 -4.99
C GLU A 220 16.91 -9.56 -5.34
N CYS A 221 17.76 -9.48 -6.36
CA CYS A 221 18.59 -10.61 -6.76
C CYS A 221 19.68 -10.91 -5.71
N ARG A 222 19.57 -12.03 -5.01
CA ARG A 222 20.52 -12.48 -3.96
C ARG A 222 21.98 -12.62 -4.42
N THR A 223 22.23 -12.76 -5.73
CA THR A 223 23.59 -12.89 -6.27
C THR A 223 24.24 -11.55 -6.60
N CYS A 224 23.47 -10.57 -7.10
CA CYS A 224 24.05 -9.32 -7.62
C CYS A 224 23.46 -8.03 -7.04
N GLY A 225 22.49 -8.14 -6.11
CA GLY A 225 21.84 -7.01 -5.44
C GLY A 225 20.95 -6.15 -6.35
N LEU A 226 20.69 -6.57 -7.59
CA LEU A 226 19.85 -5.80 -8.51
C LEU A 226 18.36 -6.02 -8.17
N THR A 227 17.62 -4.94 -7.96
CA THR A 227 16.15 -4.99 -7.83
C THR A 227 15.53 -5.40 -9.16
N LEU A 228 14.79 -6.50 -9.14
CA LEU A 228 14.12 -7.07 -10.30
C LEU A 228 12.62 -6.75 -10.26
N VAL A 229 12.13 -6.13 -11.31
CA VAL A 229 10.75 -5.65 -11.41
C VAL A 229 10.18 -5.96 -12.80
N SER A 230 8.85 -6.09 -12.90
CA SER A 230 8.17 -6.20 -14.19
C SER A 230 7.63 -4.83 -14.59
N SER A 231 7.49 -4.57 -15.90
CA SER A 231 6.86 -3.33 -16.38
C SER A 231 5.44 -3.12 -15.84
N PRO A 232 4.58 -4.16 -15.73
CA PRO A 232 3.28 -4.04 -15.08
C PRO A 232 3.35 -3.58 -13.62
N HIS A 233 4.37 -3.98 -12.86
CA HIS A 233 4.52 -3.54 -11.47
C HIS A 233 4.79 -2.03 -11.41
N LEU A 234 5.66 -1.51 -12.28
CA LEU A 234 5.86 -0.07 -12.35
C LEU A 234 4.58 0.64 -12.77
N ALA A 235 3.89 0.14 -13.80
CA ALA A 235 2.65 0.71 -14.31
C ALA A 235 1.56 0.82 -13.24
N ARG A 236 1.47 -0.16 -12.33
CA ARG A 236 0.54 -0.08 -11.19
C ARG A 236 0.89 0.99 -10.17
N SER A 237 2.09 1.55 -10.13
CA SER A 237 2.36 2.70 -9.26
C SER A 237 2.13 4.04 -9.97
N TYR A 238 1.84 4.06 -11.27
CA TYR A 238 1.66 5.30 -12.03
C TYR A 238 0.41 6.08 -11.60
N HIS A 239 -0.67 5.41 -11.15
CA HIS A 239 -1.89 6.13 -10.77
C HIS A 239 -1.73 6.99 -9.52
N HIS A 240 -0.82 6.63 -8.61
CA HIS A 240 -0.47 7.49 -7.48
C HIS A 240 0.36 8.70 -7.91
N LEU A 241 1.17 8.57 -8.98
CA LEU A 241 1.99 9.66 -9.50
C LEU A 241 1.17 10.65 -10.35
N PHE A 242 0.15 10.14 -11.04
CA PHE A 242 -0.68 10.92 -11.96
C PHE A 242 -2.16 10.56 -11.79
N PRO A 243 -2.79 10.94 -10.66
CA PRO A 243 -4.19 10.64 -10.43
C PRO A 243 -5.08 11.32 -11.46
N VAL A 244 -6.22 10.67 -11.76
CA VAL A 244 -7.28 11.30 -12.55
C VAL A 244 -7.85 12.45 -11.72
N ALA A 245 -7.98 13.63 -12.35
CA ALA A 245 -8.58 14.78 -11.68
C ALA A 245 -10.07 14.49 -11.43
N PRO A 246 -10.61 14.86 -10.26
CA PRO A 246 -12.04 14.70 -9.97
C PRO A 246 -12.86 15.37 -11.06
N PHE A 247 -13.95 14.71 -11.46
CA PHE A 247 -14.81 15.24 -12.51
C PHE A 247 -15.74 16.32 -11.98
N ASP A 248 -16.06 17.31 -12.82
CA ASP A 248 -16.96 18.41 -12.46
C ASP A 248 -18.41 17.90 -12.42
N GLU A 249 -19.11 18.16 -11.33
CA GLU A 249 -20.56 17.92 -11.27
C GLU A 249 -21.30 18.87 -12.22
N VAL A 250 -22.10 18.30 -13.12
CA VAL A 250 -22.92 19.09 -14.05
C VAL A 250 -24.36 19.08 -13.55
N SER A 251 -24.78 20.19 -12.93
CA SER A 251 -26.18 20.40 -12.59
C SER A 251 -26.97 20.77 -13.85
N SER A 252 -28.05 20.03 -14.13
CA SER A 252 -28.85 20.14 -15.36
C SER A 252 -29.74 21.40 -15.44
N VAL A 253 -29.27 22.56 -14.95
CA VAL A 253 -30.14 23.71 -14.73
C VAL A 253 -30.16 24.70 -15.91
N THR A 254 -29.17 24.74 -16.81
CA THR A 254 -29.19 25.77 -17.88
C THR A 254 -28.55 25.32 -19.18
N ASN A 255 -29.35 24.75 -20.09
CA ASN A 255 -29.37 25.17 -21.50
C ASN A 255 -30.44 24.39 -22.28
N ARG A 256 -31.62 25.01 -22.44
CA ARG A 256 -32.74 24.56 -23.30
C ARG A 256 -32.41 24.58 -24.81
N GLY A 257 -31.14 24.41 -25.20
CA GLY A 257 -30.64 24.66 -26.55
C GLY A 257 -29.85 23.53 -27.22
N GLN A 258 -29.32 22.54 -26.48
CA GLN A 258 -28.61 21.40 -27.09
C GLN A 258 -29.46 20.12 -27.01
N LYS A 259 -30.30 19.93 -28.04
CA LYS A 259 -31.06 18.70 -28.28
C LYS A 259 -30.12 17.61 -28.80
N GLY A 260 -29.41 16.93 -27.91
CA GLY A 260 -28.72 15.68 -28.18
C GLY A 260 -28.87 14.75 -26.99
N ARG A 261 -29.16 13.47 -27.21
CA ARG A 261 -29.01 12.44 -26.18
C ARG A 261 -27.53 12.39 -25.79
N GLN A 262 -27.17 12.98 -24.65
CA GLN A 262 -25.85 12.76 -24.06
C GLN A 262 -25.88 11.35 -23.47
N ASN A 263 -25.06 10.46 -24.00
CA ASN A 263 -24.83 9.14 -23.43
C ASN A 263 -23.53 9.18 -22.63
N CYS A 264 -23.43 8.35 -21.60
CA CYS A 264 -22.19 8.15 -20.87
C CYS A 264 -21.12 7.65 -21.83
N PHE A 265 -19.96 8.31 -21.88
CA PHE A 265 -18.87 7.90 -22.76
C PHE A 265 -18.36 6.49 -22.43
N GLY A 266 -18.40 6.10 -21.14
CA GLY A 266 -17.94 4.78 -20.69
C GLY A 266 -18.91 3.64 -20.99
N CYS A 267 -20.14 3.72 -20.48
CA CYS A 267 -21.11 2.62 -20.55
C CYS A 267 -22.22 2.81 -21.61
N GLN A 268 -22.22 3.93 -22.33
CA GLN A 268 -23.22 4.30 -23.35
C GLN A 268 -24.66 4.43 -22.85
N GLN A 269 -24.90 4.38 -21.53
CA GLN A 269 -26.22 4.62 -20.95
C GLN A 269 -26.66 6.08 -21.16
N SER A 270 -27.96 6.30 -21.33
CA SER A 270 -28.53 7.65 -21.46
C SER A 270 -28.34 8.43 -20.17
N LEU A 271 -27.65 9.56 -20.22
CA LEU A 271 -27.44 10.44 -19.07
C LEU A 271 -28.65 11.32 -18.79
N PHE A 272 -29.67 11.33 -19.66
CA PHE A 272 -30.91 12.05 -19.44
C PHE A 272 -32.07 11.05 -19.33
N SER A 273 -32.75 11.08 -18.18
CA SER A 273 -34.02 10.42 -17.93
C SER A 273 -35.08 11.50 -17.71
N PRO A 274 -36.24 11.47 -18.39
CA PRO A 274 -37.22 12.56 -18.34
C PRO A 274 -37.80 12.84 -16.93
N ASP A 275 -37.76 11.87 -16.01
CA ASP A 275 -38.43 11.93 -14.70
C ASP A 275 -37.49 12.17 -13.50
N GLN A 276 -36.17 12.25 -13.69
CA GLN A 276 -35.22 12.50 -12.60
C GLN A 276 -34.11 13.44 -13.02
N SER A 277 -33.68 14.32 -12.11
CA SER A 277 -32.44 15.09 -12.24
C SER A 277 -31.26 14.10 -12.30
N SER A 278 -30.86 13.73 -13.50
CA SER A 278 -29.76 12.80 -13.71
C SER A 278 -28.44 13.52 -13.49
N LEU A 279 -27.92 13.38 -12.27
CA LEU A 279 -26.57 13.77 -11.91
C LEU A 279 -25.60 13.02 -12.82
N HIS A 280 -24.74 13.78 -13.47
CA HIS A 280 -23.65 13.26 -14.27
C HIS A 280 -22.46 14.18 -14.10
N VAL A 281 -21.29 13.63 -14.39
CA VAL A 281 -20.03 14.30 -14.17
C VAL A 281 -19.30 14.49 -15.49
N ARG A 282 -18.46 15.51 -15.57
CA ARG A 282 -17.72 15.86 -16.78
C ARG A 282 -16.23 15.90 -16.48
N CYS A 283 -15.44 15.24 -17.32
CA CYS A 283 -13.98 15.29 -17.19
C CYS A 283 -13.46 16.68 -17.60
N PRO A 284 -12.66 17.37 -16.76
CA PRO A 284 -12.16 18.72 -17.06
C PRO A 284 -11.10 18.78 -18.16
N LYS A 285 -10.58 17.62 -18.61
CA LYS A 285 -9.52 17.54 -19.63
C LYS A 285 -10.05 17.27 -21.04
N CYS A 286 -11.00 16.34 -21.18
CA CYS A 286 -11.53 15.91 -22.48
C CYS A 286 -12.99 16.33 -22.73
N ASP A 287 -13.62 17.00 -21.76
CA ASP A 287 -15.02 17.44 -21.75
C ASP A 287 -16.06 16.33 -21.98
N GLN A 288 -15.66 15.06 -21.88
CA GLN A 288 -16.57 13.91 -21.99
C GLN A 288 -17.39 13.73 -20.70
N HIS A 289 -18.62 13.23 -20.88
CA HIS A 289 -19.60 13.07 -19.81
C HIS A 289 -19.69 11.61 -19.37
N PHE A 290 -19.76 11.38 -18.06
CA PHE A 290 -19.82 10.06 -17.45
C PHE A 290 -20.96 9.98 -16.43
N CYS A 291 -21.55 8.79 -16.25
CA CYS A 291 -22.44 8.52 -15.12
C CYS A 291 -21.63 8.30 -13.84
N LEU A 292 -22.29 8.35 -12.68
CA LEU A 292 -21.64 8.16 -11.37
C LEU A 292 -20.97 6.79 -11.24
N ASP A 293 -21.57 5.72 -11.76
CA ASP A 293 -20.95 4.39 -11.71
C ASP A 293 -19.65 4.33 -12.52
N CYS A 294 -19.63 4.98 -13.70
CA CYS A 294 -18.40 5.10 -14.49
C CYS A 294 -17.38 6.01 -13.81
N ASP A 295 -17.81 7.06 -13.12
CA ASP A 295 -16.94 7.94 -12.36
C ASP A 295 -16.21 7.18 -11.24
N ILE A 296 -16.97 6.43 -10.43
CA ILE A 296 -16.44 5.55 -9.37
C ILE A 296 -15.46 4.54 -9.98
N TYR A 297 -15.85 3.85 -11.05
CA TYR A 297 -14.98 2.87 -11.70
C TYR A 297 -13.68 3.49 -12.25
N ILE A 298 -13.76 4.70 -12.82
CA ILE A 298 -12.59 5.42 -13.33
C ILE A 298 -11.64 5.79 -12.20
N HIS A 299 -12.15 6.27 -11.07
CA HIS A 299 -11.34 6.76 -9.96
C HIS A 299 -10.85 5.66 -9.00
N GLU A 300 -11.56 4.54 -8.87
CA GLU A 300 -11.20 3.46 -7.93
C GLU A 300 -10.52 2.26 -8.58
N SER A 301 -10.79 1.98 -9.87
CA SER A 301 -10.31 0.75 -10.53
C SER A 301 -9.46 1.01 -11.76
N LEU A 302 -9.94 1.84 -12.69
CA LEU A 302 -9.29 2.03 -13.99
C LEU A 302 -8.12 3.01 -13.92
N HIS A 303 -8.22 4.01 -13.02
CA HIS A 303 -7.28 5.12 -12.82
C HIS A 303 -6.87 5.86 -14.10
N ASN A 304 -7.69 5.78 -15.14
CA ASN A 304 -7.47 6.43 -16.43
C ASN A 304 -8.83 6.86 -17.00
N CYS A 305 -8.92 8.09 -17.51
CA CYS A 305 -10.13 8.56 -18.18
C CYS A 305 -10.17 8.03 -19.63
N PRO A 306 -11.15 7.20 -20.03
CA PRO A 306 -11.26 6.68 -21.39
C PRO A 306 -11.37 7.79 -22.45
N GLY A 307 -11.99 8.92 -22.09
CA GLY A 307 -12.11 10.08 -22.98
C GLY A 307 -10.77 10.74 -23.27
N CYS A 308 -9.87 10.84 -22.27
CA CYS A 308 -8.54 11.40 -22.47
C CYS A 308 -7.65 10.48 -23.32
N GLU A 309 -7.69 9.17 -23.07
CA GLU A 309 -6.89 8.21 -23.82
C GLU A 309 -7.35 8.07 -25.28
N SER A 310 -8.65 8.20 -25.55
CA SER A 310 -9.18 8.15 -26.92
C SER A 310 -8.87 9.40 -27.76
N GLN A 311 -8.58 10.54 -27.12
CA GLN A 311 -8.17 11.78 -27.80
C GLN A 311 -6.66 11.88 -28.03
N ARG A 312 -5.85 11.17 -27.23
CA ARG A 312 -4.37 11.12 -27.38
C ARG A 312 -3.91 10.60 -28.73
N SER A 313 -4.70 9.73 -29.39
CA SER A 313 -4.37 9.17 -30.71
C SER A 313 -4.48 10.16 -31.88
N PHE A 314 -5.02 11.37 -31.66
CA PHE A 314 -5.18 12.38 -32.72
C PHE A 314 -4.13 13.50 -32.71
N SER A 315 -3.16 13.46 -31.78
CA SER A 315 -2.11 14.49 -31.63
C SER A 315 -0.70 13.99 -31.99
N SER A 316 -0.58 12.99 -32.87
CA SER A 316 0.69 12.56 -33.49
C SER A 316 0.89 13.17 -34.87
#